data_AF-A0A535S018-F1
#
_entry.id   AF-A0A535S018-F1
#
_cell.length_a   1.000
_cell.length_b   1.000
_cell.length_c   1.000
_cell.angle_alpha   90.00
_cell.angle_beta   90.00
_cell.angle_gamma   90.00
#
_symmetry.space_group_name_H-M   'P 1'
#
loop_
_entity.id
_entity.type
_entity.pdbx_description
1 polymer ?
#
loop_
_entity_poly.entity_id
_entity_poly.type
_entity_poly.pdbx_seq_one_letter_code
_entity_poly.pdbx_strand_id
1 'polypeptide(L)'
;MPAQAAILKETLDIKPYGGSVSENFAFLGDIYGQLVMVKTGRPWLPTETVQAIVSPVQLTIIGQQERQLQLSPYPYALTMIERASYP
;
A
#
# COMPACT_ATOMS: atom_id res chain seq x y z
N MET A 1 -11.94 0.53 -0.50
CA MET A 1 -10.58 0.66 0.07
C MET A 1 -10.35 -0.22 1.30
N PRO A 2 -11.27 -0.30 2.27
CA PRO A 2 -11.08 -1.11 3.48
C PRO A 2 -10.75 -2.58 3.21
N ALA A 3 -11.37 -3.19 2.20
CA ALA A 3 -11.07 -4.58 1.81
C ALA A 3 -9.60 -4.77 1.41
N GLN A 4 -9.05 -3.86 0.60
CA GLN A 4 -7.64 -3.92 0.17
C GLN A 4 -6.69 -3.69 1.35
N ALA A 5 -7.03 -2.77 2.26
CA ALA A 5 -6.24 -2.55 3.48
C ALA A 5 -6.26 -3.77 4.42
N ALA A 6 -7.40 -4.45 4.52
CA ALA A 6 -7.51 -5.70 5.29
C ALA A 6 -6.59 -6.79 4.70
N ILE A 7 -6.59 -6.97 3.37
CA ILE A 7 -5.69 -7.92 2.70
C ILE A 7 -4.22 -7.59 2.99
N LEU A 8 -3.83 -6.32 2.91
CA LEU A 8 -2.45 -5.89 3.20
C LEU A 8 -2.06 -6.16 4.66
N LYS A 9 -2.98 -5.93 5.60
CA LYS A 9 -2.79 -6.23 7.02
C LYS A 9 -2.66 -7.73 7.27
N GLU A 10 -3.56 -8.53 6.72
CA GLU A 10 -3.62 -9.97 6.97
C GLU A 10 -2.47 -10.73 6.29
N THR A 11 -2.03 -10.27 5.12
CA THR A 11 -1.03 -10.97 4.31
C THR A 11 0.39 -10.50 4.58
N LEU A 12 0.57 -9.18 4.78
CA LEU A 12 1.89 -8.54 4.85
C LEU A 12 2.12 -7.80 6.19
N ASP A 13 1.19 -7.89 7.15
CA ASP A 13 1.21 -7.15 8.43
C ASP A 13 1.32 -5.62 8.29
N ILE A 14 0.96 -5.07 7.11
CA ILE A 14 0.98 -3.62 6.88
C ILE A 14 -0.30 -3.01 7.46
N LYS A 15 -0.14 -2.19 8.50
CA LYS A 15 -1.24 -1.65 9.32
C LYS A 15 -1.53 -0.18 9.02
N PRO A 16 -2.73 0.32 9.36
CA PRO A 16 -3.02 1.75 9.31
C PRO A 16 -2.06 2.56 10.18
N TYR A 17 -1.60 3.70 9.66
CA TYR A 17 -0.68 4.60 10.33
C TYR A 17 -1.29 5.99 10.49
N GLY A 18 -1.30 6.52 11.72
CA GLY A 18 -1.74 7.89 12.00
C GLY A 18 -3.24 8.18 11.78
N GLY A 19 -4.07 7.17 11.50
CA GLY A 19 -5.50 7.35 11.26
C GLY A 19 -6.25 6.07 10.93
N SER A 20 -7.55 6.19 10.70
CA SER A 20 -8.41 5.09 10.27
C SER A 20 -8.39 4.90 8.75
N VAL A 21 -8.73 3.69 8.31
CA VAL A 21 -8.97 3.42 6.89
C VAL A 21 -10.37 3.87 6.54
N SER A 22 -10.49 4.81 5.60
CA SER A 22 -11.77 5.27 5.07
C SER A 22 -12.02 4.72 3.66
N GLU A 23 -13.18 5.03 3.08
CA GLU A 23 -13.43 4.70 1.66
C GLU A 23 -12.65 5.57 0.67
N ASN A 24 -12.15 6.72 1.10
CA ASN A 24 -11.54 7.72 0.21
C ASN A 24 -10.02 7.80 0.34
N PHE A 25 -9.50 7.49 1.52
CA PHE A 25 -8.12 7.74 1.88
C PHE A 25 -7.65 6.89 3.07
N ALA A 26 -6.41 6.41 3.02
CA ALA A 26 -5.71 5.81 4.16
C ALA A 26 -4.19 5.90 4.01
N PHE A 27 -3.49 6.04 5.14
CA PHE A 27 -2.06 5.77 5.25
C PHE A 27 -1.87 4.39 5.89
N LEU A 28 -1.05 3.53 5.26
CA LEU A 28 -0.64 2.26 5.82
C LEU A 28 0.89 2.18 5.90
N GLY A 29 1.43 1.44 6.87
CA GLY A 29 2.87 1.26 7.07
C GLY A 29 3.34 1.78 8.42
N ASP A 30 4.48 2.45 8.44
CA ASP A 30 5.10 2.96 9.66
C ASP A 30 5.90 4.26 9.41
N ILE A 31 6.77 4.61 10.36
CA ILE A 31 7.61 5.81 10.29
C ILE A 31 8.71 5.72 9.20
N TYR A 32 9.04 4.54 8.72
CA TYR A 32 10.09 4.31 7.72
C TYR A 32 9.53 4.28 6.30
N GLY A 33 8.25 3.95 6.13
CA GLY A 33 7.61 3.94 4.83
C GLY A 33 6.11 3.86 4.92
N GLN A 34 5.43 4.60 4.05
CA GLN A 34 3.97 4.63 4.00
C GLN A 34 3.46 4.32 2.60
N LEU A 35 2.47 3.43 2.54
CA LEU A 35 1.62 3.24 1.38
C LEU A 35 0.40 4.15 1.52
N VAL A 36 0.26 5.08 0.58
CA VAL A 36 -0.88 6.00 0.52
C VAL A 36 -1.95 5.40 -0.37
N MET A 37 -3.05 4.97 0.23
CA MET A 37 -4.21 4.44 -0.49
C MET A 37 -5.20 5.56 -0.73
N VAL A 38 -5.61 5.73 -2.00
CA VAL A 38 -6.59 6.74 -2.40
C VAL A 38 -7.65 6.12 -3.31
N LYS A 39 -8.85 6.69 -3.28
CA LYS A 39 -9.89 6.35 -4.25
C LYS A 39 -9.50 6.87 -5.64
N THR A 40 -9.66 6.06 -6.68
CA THR A 40 -9.47 6.46 -8.08
C THR A 40 -10.29 7.73 -8.39
N GLY A 41 -9.70 8.65 -9.15
CA GLY A 41 -10.28 9.96 -9.49
C GLY A 41 -10.06 11.03 -8.42
N ARG A 42 -9.65 10.67 -7.19
CA ARG A 42 -9.33 11.66 -6.16
C ARG A 42 -8.11 12.47 -6.61
N PRO A 43 -8.13 13.81 -6.52
CA PRO A 43 -6.95 14.60 -6.83
C PRO A 43 -5.80 14.31 -5.87
N TRP A 44 -4.59 14.26 -6.42
CA TRP A 44 -3.36 14.27 -5.62
C TRP A 44 -3.09 15.68 -5.12
N LEU A 45 -2.61 15.82 -3.88
CA LEU A 45 -2.14 17.11 -3.38
C LEU A 45 -0.65 17.30 -3.75
N PRO A 46 -0.16 18.55 -3.87
CA PRO A 46 -0.89 19.81 -3.72
C PRO A 46 -1.63 20.26 -4.99
N THR A 47 -1.51 19.53 -6.10
CA THR A 47 -2.07 19.93 -7.39
C THR A 47 -3.39 19.24 -7.68
N GLU A 48 -4.51 19.97 -7.61
CA GLU A 48 -5.84 19.38 -7.89
C GLU A 48 -6.06 18.96 -9.36
N THR A 49 -5.06 19.20 -10.22
CA THR A 49 -5.09 18.89 -11.65
C THR A 49 -4.75 17.44 -11.98
N VAL A 50 -4.09 16.71 -11.07
CA VAL A 50 -3.69 15.31 -11.31
C VAL A 50 -4.59 14.38 -10.51
N GLN A 51 -5.43 13.62 -11.20
CA GLN A 51 -6.30 12.64 -10.58
C GLN A 51 -5.57 11.31 -10.35
N ALA A 52 -5.90 10.62 -9.27
CA ALA A 52 -5.42 9.28 -9.01
C ALA A 52 -5.97 8.30 -10.06
N ILE A 53 -5.09 7.72 -10.86
CA ILE A 53 -5.42 6.67 -11.82
C ILE A 53 -4.79 5.35 -11.38
N VAL A 54 -5.38 4.25 -11.85
CA VAL A 54 -4.78 2.92 -11.68
C VAL A 54 -3.62 2.78 -12.67
N SER A 55 -2.45 2.39 -12.19
CA SER A 55 -1.27 2.11 -13.03
C SER A 55 -0.46 0.97 -12.42
N PRO A 56 0.24 0.15 -13.22
CA PRO A 56 1.04 -0.95 -12.68
C PRO A 56 2.08 -0.47 -11.68
N VAL A 57 2.14 -1.13 -10.52
CA VAL A 57 3.14 -0.86 -9.48
C VAL A 57 3.76 -2.18 -9.06
N GLN A 58 5.09 -2.22 -9.00
CA GLN A 58 5.86 -3.31 -8.42
C GLN A 58 6.68 -2.75 -7.27
N LEU A 59 6.53 -3.35 -6.09
CA LEU A 59 7.16 -2.86 -4.87
C LEU A 59 7.82 -4.02 -4.12
N THR A 60 9.05 -3.78 -3.64
CA THR A 60 9.73 -4.65 -2.69
C THR A 60 9.79 -3.96 -1.32
N ILE A 61 9.37 -4.66 -0.27
CA ILE A 61 9.30 -4.17 1.12
C ILE A 61 10.19 -5.06 1.99
N ILE A 62 10.98 -4.45 2.87
CA ILE A 62 11.71 -5.21 3.90
C ILE A 62 10.77 -5.47 5.07
N GLY A 63 10.60 -6.73 5.45
CA GLY A 63 9.72 -7.15 6.55
C GLY A 63 10.27 -8.36 7.31
N GLN A 64 9.37 -9.00 8.07
CA GLN A 64 9.73 -10.11 8.95
C GLN A 64 9.80 -11.46 8.24
N GLN A 65 9.00 -11.65 7.18
CA GLN A 65 8.95 -12.92 6.48
C GLN A 65 8.72 -12.69 4.99
N GLU A 66 9.32 -13.55 4.17
CA GLU A 66 9.11 -13.52 2.73
C GLU A 66 7.65 -13.81 2.36
N ARG A 67 7.07 -12.92 1.55
CA ARG A 67 5.70 -13.00 1.06
C ARG A 67 5.60 -12.34 -0.31
N GLN A 68 4.67 -12.82 -1.13
CA GLN A 68 4.29 -12.17 -2.39
C GLN A 68 2.78 -11.98 -2.41
N LEU A 69 2.35 -10.83 -2.91
CA LEU A 69 0.94 -10.47 -3.01
C LEU A 69 0.67 -9.74 -4.33
N GLN A 70 -0.24 -10.30 -5.13
CA GLN A 70 -0.89 -9.59 -6.22
C GLN A 70 -2.24 -9.05 -5.73
N LEU A 71 -2.40 -7.73 -5.71
CA LEU A 71 -3.62 -7.11 -5.16
C LEU A 71 -4.75 -7.02 -6.20
N SER A 72 -5.32 -8.17 -6.58
CA SER A 72 -6.37 -8.25 -7.60
C SER A 72 -7.64 -7.47 -7.23
N PRO A 73 -8.32 -6.80 -8.19
CA PRO A 73 -8.04 -6.78 -9.62
C PRO A 73 -7.00 -5.73 -10.04
N TYR A 74 -6.34 -5.05 -9.10
CA TYR A 74 -5.39 -3.99 -9.42
C TYR A 74 -4.03 -4.56 -9.89
N PRO A 75 -3.32 -3.84 -10.77
CA PRO A 75 -2.02 -4.27 -11.29
C PRO A 75 -0.88 -4.00 -10.30
N TYR A 76 -1.10 -4.30 -9.02
CA TYR A 76 -0.12 -4.06 -7.95
C TYR A 76 0.48 -5.38 -7.49
N ALA A 77 1.80 -5.49 -7.64
CA ALA A 77 2.59 -6.62 -7.17
C ALA A 77 3.48 -6.15 -6.00
N LEU A 78 3.31 -6.77 -4.84
CA LEU A 78 4.09 -6.49 -3.64
C LEU A 78 4.90 -7.73 -3.26
N THR A 79 6.19 -7.56 -3.07
CA THR A 79 7.09 -8.59 -2.55
C THR A 79 7.64 -8.12 -1.22
N MET A 80 7.42 -8.88 -0.16
CA MET A 80 8.10 -8.68 1.11
C MET A 80 9.30 -9.62 1.18
N ILE A 81 10.47 -9.08 1.51
CA ILE A 81 11.70 -9.84 1.74
C ILE A 81 12.08 -9.75 3.21
N GLU A 82 12.68 -10.82 3.74
CA GLU A 82 13.17 -10.81 5.11
C GLU A 82 14.38 -9.87 5.25
N ARG A 83 14.43 -9.11 6.35
CA ARG A 83 15.55 -8.21 6.65
C ARG A 83 16.91 -8.92 6.68
N ALA A 84 16.96 -10.22 6.94
CA ALA A 84 18.19 -11.02 6.95
C ALA A 84 18.87 -11.18 5.57
N SER A 85 18.25 -10.68 4.50
CA SER A 85 18.72 -10.83 3.12
C SER A 85 19.32 -9.56 2.51
N TYR A 86 19.54 -8.48 3.29
CA TYR A 86 20.21 -7.28 2.81
C TYR A 86 21.62 -7.18 3.43
N PRO A 87 22.71 -7.28 2.64
CA PRO A 87 24.08 -7.11 3.15
C PRO A 87 24.34 -5.69 3.66
#